data_AF-A0A197SKI2-F1
#
_entry.id   AF-A0A197SKI2-F1
#
_cell.length_a   1.000
_cell.length_b   1.000
_cell.length_c   1.000
_cell.angle_alpha   90.00
_cell.angle_beta   90.00
_cell.angle_gamma   90.00
#
_symmetry.space_group_name_H-M   'P 1'
#
loop_
_entity.id
_entity.type
_entity.pdbx_description
1 polymer ?
#
loop_
_entity_poly.entity_id
_entity_poly.type
_entity_poly.pdbx_seq_one_letter_code
_entity_poly.pdbx_strand_id
1 'polypeptide(L)'
;MRRRTPPQPAPVEDPLLEQALADLDWYARARDRARRWHWVTELGALFTGAATVVAAGIQAPAATTATLAGLTVFIGGFRQVFNHAERHVLAAEAWSRLRLAIRRYRLIPEGERDEEPRRRLQEEMDDVATTELRDWAAGRRGLRPGPMPGGGLPQ
;
A
#
# COMPACT_ATOMS: atom_id res chain seq x y z
N MET A 1 -51.57 19.11 -29.48
CA MET A 1 -50.20 18.54 -29.37
C MET A 1 -49.82 18.43 -27.89
N ARG A 2 -49.85 17.22 -27.31
CA ARG A 2 -49.37 16.98 -25.93
C ARG A 2 -47.86 16.79 -25.97
N ARG A 3 -47.08 17.62 -25.28
CA ARG A 3 -45.66 17.36 -25.03
C ARG A 3 -45.58 16.07 -24.21
N ARG A 4 -45.01 15.01 -24.79
CA ARG A 4 -44.52 13.87 -24.01
C ARG A 4 -43.29 14.37 -23.27
N THR A 5 -43.41 14.56 -21.96
CA THR A 5 -42.24 14.63 -21.09
C THR A 5 -41.50 13.30 -21.21
N PRO A 6 -40.19 13.28 -21.53
CA PRO A 6 -39.44 12.04 -21.52
C PRO A 6 -39.53 11.43 -20.11
N PRO A 7 -39.63 10.09 -19.99
CA PRO A 7 -39.57 9.45 -18.67
C PRO A 7 -38.26 9.87 -18.00
N GLN A 8 -38.36 10.42 -16.79
CA GLN A 8 -37.16 10.66 -15.98
C GLN A 8 -36.42 9.33 -15.84
N PRO A 9 -35.09 9.29 -16.11
CA PRO A 9 -34.31 8.09 -15.87
C PRO A 9 -34.42 7.72 -14.37
N ALA A 10 -34.50 6.42 -14.10
CA ALA A 10 -34.56 5.86 -12.76
C ALA A 10 -33.43 6.42 -11.85
N PRO A 11 -33.57 6.36 -10.51
CA PRO A 11 -32.55 6.85 -9.60
C PRO A 11 -31.23 6.19 -9.97
N VAL A 12 -30.28 6.99 -10.43
CA VAL A 12 -28.97 6.49 -10.85
C VAL A 12 -28.27 6.10 -9.56
N GLU A 13 -28.22 4.78 -9.27
CA GLU A 13 -27.13 4.22 -8.46
C GLU A 13 -25.85 4.86 -8.97
N ASP A 14 -25.11 5.54 -8.08
CA ASP A 14 -23.96 6.35 -8.45
C ASP A 14 -22.72 5.46 -8.59
N PRO A 15 -22.39 4.97 -9.81
CA PRO A 15 -21.37 3.94 -9.99
C PRO A 15 -19.97 4.49 -9.69
N LEU A 16 -19.78 5.80 -9.83
CA LEU A 16 -18.52 6.47 -9.52
C LEU A 16 -18.28 6.45 -8.01
N LEU A 17 -19.31 6.76 -7.23
CA LEU A 17 -19.23 6.67 -5.78
C LEU A 17 -19.01 5.23 -5.31
N GLU A 18 -19.64 4.25 -5.95
CA GLU A 18 -19.42 2.82 -5.65
C GLU A 18 -17.96 2.41 -5.88
N GLN A 19 -17.39 2.76 -7.04
CA GLN A 19 -15.99 2.48 -7.35
C GLN A 19 -15.05 3.17 -6.34
N ALA A 20 -15.30 4.44 -6.02
CA ALA A 20 -14.50 5.18 -5.05
C ALA A 20 -14.50 4.51 -3.66
N LEU A 21 -15.65 3.96 -3.24
CA LEU A 21 -15.76 3.21 -1.98
C LEU A 21 -15.02 1.87 -2.03
N ALA A 22 -15.09 1.16 -3.16
CA ALA A 22 -14.34 -0.08 -3.35
C ALA A 22 -12.81 0.15 -3.27
N ASP A 23 -12.33 1.23 -3.90
CA ASP A 23 -10.92 1.63 -3.84
C ASP A 23 -10.52 2.04 -2.42
N LEU A 24 -11.37 2.79 -1.72
CA LEU A 24 -11.15 3.17 -0.32
C LEU A 24 -11.00 1.93 0.59
N ASP A 25 -11.86 0.94 0.43
CA ASP A 25 -11.79 -0.32 1.18
C ASP A 25 -10.55 -1.13 0.84
N TRP A 26 -10.13 -1.11 -0.43
CA TRP A 26 -8.87 -1.73 -0.85
C TRP A 26 -7.69 -1.08 -0.14
N TYR A 27 -7.59 0.25 -0.14
CA TYR A 27 -6.51 0.98 0.55
C TYR A 27 -6.53 0.75 2.06
N ALA A 28 -7.72 0.67 2.69
CA ALA A 28 -7.84 0.35 4.11
C ALA A 28 -7.26 -1.04 4.42
N ARG A 29 -7.64 -2.06 3.63
CA ARG A 29 -7.11 -3.42 3.78
C ARG A 29 -5.60 -3.49 3.51
N ALA A 30 -5.11 -2.75 2.51
CA ALA A 30 -3.70 -2.69 2.18
C ALA A 30 -2.88 -2.10 3.34
N ARG A 31 -3.33 -0.97 3.90
CA ARG A 31 -2.74 -0.34 5.09
C ARG A 31 -2.70 -1.31 6.27
N ASP A 32 -3.83 -1.92 6.62
CA ASP A 32 -3.93 -2.78 7.80
C ASP A 32 -3.11 -4.07 7.64
N ARG A 33 -3.03 -4.61 6.41
CA ARG A 33 -2.16 -5.75 6.08
C ARG A 33 -0.68 -5.38 6.20
N ALA A 34 -0.27 -4.22 5.67
CA ALA A 34 1.11 -3.74 5.76
C ALA A 34 1.54 -3.52 7.22
N ARG A 35 0.64 -2.95 8.05
CA ARG A 35 0.88 -2.79 9.49
C ARG A 35 1.09 -4.14 10.19
N ARG A 36 0.24 -5.13 9.91
CA ARG A 36 0.39 -6.47 10.49
C ARG A 36 1.71 -7.13 10.08
N TRP A 37 2.09 -7.07 8.81
CA TRP A 37 3.36 -7.64 8.35
C TRP A 37 4.58 -6.95 8.96
N HIS A 38 4.53 -5.62 9.11
CA HIS A 38 5.58 -4.89 9.79
C HIS A 38 5.78 -5.42 11.22
N TRP A 39 4.71 -5.49 12.03
CA TRP A 39 4.79 -6.04 13.38
C TRP A 39 5.24 -7.49 13.43
N VAL A 40 4.70 -8.36 12.57
CA VAL A 40 5.08 -9.78 12.53
C VAL A 40 6.56 -9.94 12.20
N THR A 41 7.10 -9.16 11.28
CA THR A 41 8.52 -9.24 10.91
C THR A 41 9.43 -8.69 12.00
N GLU A 42 9.04 -7.62 12.70
CA GLU A 42 9.82 -7.08 13.82
C GLU A 42 9.85 -8.01 15.01
N LEU A 43 8.68 -8.49 15.44
CA LEU A 43 8.57 -9.44 16.53
C LEU A 43 9.27 -10.76 16.18
N GLY A 44 9.15 -11.21 14.93
CA GLY A 44 9.86 -12.37 14.43
C GLY A 44 11.38 -12.21 14.56
N ALA A 45 11.95 -11.09 14.08
CA ALA A 45 13.39 -10.86 14.14
C ALA A 45 13.91 -10.81 15.59
N LEU A 46 13.18 -10.14 16.48
CA LEU A 46 13.53 -10.08 17.90
C LEU A 46 13.46 -11.46 18.56
N PHE A 47 12.40 -12.21 18.26
CA PHE A 47 12.20 -13.56 18.80
C PHE A 47 13.30 -14.51 18.34
N THR A 48 13.62 -14.53 17.05
CA THR A 48 14.65 -15.44 16.52
C THR A 48 16.04 -15.07 17.00
N GLY A 49 16.35 -13.78 17.10
CA GLY A 49 17.59 -13.31 17.70
C GLY A 49 17.75 -13.77 19.15
N ALA A 50 16.72 -13.53 19.99
CA ALA A 50 16.74 -13.94 21.39
C ALA A 50 16.81 -15.48 21.54
N ALA A 51 16.01 -16.22 20.76
CA ALA A 51 16.02 -17.67 20.78
C ALA A 51 17.38 -18.26 20.36
N THR A 52 18.08 -17.62 19.41
CA THR A 52 19.43 -18.05 18.99
C THR A 52 20.42 -17.98 20.15
N VAL A 53 20.39 -16.87 20.93
CA VAL A 53 21.27 -16.69 22.08
C VAL A 53 20.98 -17.71 23.18
N VAL A 54 19.70 -17.96 23.48
CA VAL A 54 19.30 -18.99 24.46
C VAL A 54 19.74 -20.38 24.00
N ALA A 55 19.49 -20.73 22.75
CA ALA A 55 19.88 -22.01 22.16
C ALA A 55 21.40 -22.23 22.23
N ALA A 56 22.20 -21.19 21.94
CA ALA A 56 23.64 -21.24 22.09
C ALA A 56 24.06 -21.43 23.56
N GLY A 57 23.42 -20.72 24.49
CA GLY A 57 23.73 -20.79 25.92
C GLY A 57 23.46 -22.17 26.54
N ILE A 58 22.42 -22.88 26.10
CA ILE A 58 22.11 -24.24 26.55
C ILE A 58 22.85 -25.33 25.74
N GLN A 59 23.78 -24.94 24.85
CA GLN A 59 24.48 -25.84 23.94
C GLN A 59 23.53 -26.72 23.11
N ALA A 60 22.44 -26.12 22.62
CA ALA A 60 21.46 -26.81 21.77
C ALA A 60 22.14 -27.37 20.51
N PRO A 61 21.57 -28.43 19.90
CA PRO A 61 22.15 -29.05 18.70
C PRO A 61 22.38 -28.03 17.58
N ALA A 62 23.48 -28.21 16.85
CA ALA A 62 23.91 -27.29 15.77
C ALA A 62 22.83 -27.03 14.72
N ALA A 63 21.96 -28.01 14.44
CA ALA A 63 20.83 -27.84 13.54
C ALA A 63 19.83 -26.77 14.02
N THR A 64 19.58 -26.71 15.34
CA THR A 64 18.65 -25.77 15.96
C THR A 64 19.19 -24.35 15.89
N THR A 65 20.46 -24.15 16.25
CA THR A 65 21.11 -22.84 16.20
C THR A 65 21.26 -22.34 14.77
N ALA A 66 21.61 -23.21 13.82
CA ALA A 66 21.67 -22.87 12.40
C ALA A 66 20.29 -22.46 11.83
N THR A 67 19.22 -23.14 12.24
CA THR A 67 17.86 -22.81 11.79
C THR A 67 17.42 -21.44 12.31
N LEU A 68 17.69 -21.13 13.59
CA LEU A 68 17.36 -19.83 14.17
C LEU A 68 18.17 -18.68 13.56
N ALA A 69 19.46 -18.91 13.29
CA ALA A 69 20.31 -17.97 12.58
C ALA A 69 19.81 -17.73 11.14
N GLY A 70 19.51 -18.81 10.41
CA GLY A 70 18.96 -18.74 9.05
C GLY A 70 17.62 -18.00 9.00
N LEU A 71 16.74 -18.24 9.97
CA LEU A 71 15.47 -17.53 10.07
C LEU A 71 15.66 -16.03 10.33
N THR A 72 16.65 -15.66 11.14
CA THR A 72 16.99 -14.25 11.39
C THR A 72 17.46 -13.56 10.11
N VAL A 73 18.35 -14.20 9.33
CA VAL A 73 18.81 -13.68 8.03
C VAL A 73 17.64 -13.58 7.04
N PHE A 74 16.79 -14.61 7.00
CA PHE A 74 15.60 -14.62 6.15
C PHE A 74 14.67 -13.44 6.47
N ILE A 75 14.38 -13.19 7.75
CA ILE A 75 13.52 -12.07 8.17
C ILE A 75 14.16 -10.73 7.78
N GLY A 76 15.48 -10.60 7.92
CA GLY A 76 16.24 -9.44 7.45
C GLY A 76 16.08 -9.20 5.94
N GLY A 77 16.30 -10.24 5.13
CA GLY A 77 16.10 -10.19 3.67
C GLY A 77 14.65 -9.92 3.27
N PHE A 78 13.70 -10.52 3.98
CA PHE A 78 12.26 -10.30 3.78
C PHE A 78 11.87 -8.84 4.03
N ARG A 79 12.41 -8.21 5.08
CA ARG A 79 12.21 -6.77 5.32
C ARG A 79 12.72 -5.93 4.15
N GLN A 80 13.90 -6.25 3.63
CA GLN A 80 14.52 -5.53 2.52
C GLN A 80 13.74 -5.67 1.21
N VAL A 81 13.25 -6.87 0.89
CA VAL A 81 12.50 -7.13 -0.36
C VAL A 81 11.14 -6.44 -0.36
N PHE A 82 10.44 -6.48 0.77
CA PHE A 82 9.04 -6.06 0.78
C PHE A 82 8.79 -4.65 1.30
N ASN A 83 9.73 -4.05 2.03
CA ASN A 83 9.67 -2.67 2.53
C ASN A 83 8.26 -2.25 3.02
N HIS A 84 7.70 -3.09 3.91
CA HIS A 84 6.30 -2.99 4.33
C HIS A 84 5.97 -1.68 5.06
N ALA A 85 6.97 -1.06 5.70
CA ALA A 85 6.80 0.20 6.42
C ALA A 85 6.51 1.37 5.46
N GLU A 86 7.26 1.46 4.36
CA GLU A 86 7.05 2.50 3.35
C GLU A 86 5.72 2.29 2.62
N ARG A 87 5.37 1.04 2.29
CA ARG A 87 4.07 0.70 1.70
C ARG A 87 2.88 1.03 2.59
N HIS A 88 3.01 0.89 3.91
CA HIS A 88 1.96 1.28 4.85
C HIS A 88 1.67 2.79 4.78
N VAL A 89 2.72 3.61 4.74
CA VAL A 89 2.58 5.08 4.71
C VAL A 89 1.91 5.52 3.42
N LEU A 90 2.36 4.99 2.27
CA LEU A 90 1.75 5.30 0.97
C LEU A 90 0.27 4.89 0.90
N ALA A 91 -0.08 3.69 1.38
CA ALA A 91 -1.47 3.24 1.43
C ALA A 91 -2.34 4.08 2.40
N ALA A 92 -1.77 4.51 3.54
CA ALA A 92 -2.46 5.37 4.49
C ALA A 92 -2.72 6.78 3.93
N GLU A 93 -1.74 7.32 3.20
CA GLU A 93 -1.84 8.60 2.50
C GLU A 93 -2.94 8.56 1.43
N ALA A 94 -2.89 7.58 0.53
CA ALA A 94 -3.90 7.35 -0.51
C ALA A 94 -5.31 7.19 0.09
N TRP A 95 -5.45 6.36 1.14
CA TRP A 95 -6.70 6.21 1.87
C TRP A 95 -7.20 7.53 2.43
N SER A 96 -6.32 8.34 3.02
CA SER A 96 -6.72 9.61 3.65
C SER A 96 -7.21 10.64 2.63
N ARG A 97 -6.55 10.74 1.47
CA ARG A 97 -6.95 11.62 0.36
C ARG A 97 -8.29 11.19 -0.21
N LEU A 98 -8.43 9.91 -0.57
CA LEU A 98 -9.65 9.37 -1.16
C LEU A 98 -10.84 9.49 -0.20
N ARG A 99 -10.63 9.23 1.11
CA ARG A 99 -11.67 9.42 2.14
C ARG A 99 -12.16 10.85 2.20
N LEU A 100 -11.26 11.83 2.08
CA LEU A 100 -11.63 13.25 2.10
C LEU A 100 -12.38 13.64 0.83
N ALA A 101 -11.95 13.17 -0.33
CA ALA A 101 -12.64 13.39 -1.61
C ALA A 101 -14.07 12.82 -1.59
N ILE A 102 -14.24 11.56 -1.17
CA ILE A 102 -15.56 10.92 -1.02
C ILE A 102 -16.42 11.68 -0.02
N ARG A 103 -15.85 12.12 1.11
CA ARG A 103 -16.59 12.91 2.10
C ARG A 103 -17.09 14.21 1.50
N ARG A 104 -16.25 14.97 0.79
CA ARG A 104 -16.64 16.22 0.11
C ARG A 104 -17.75 15.97 -0.91
N TYR A 105 -17.62 14.90 -1.70
CA TYR A 105 -18.61 14.52 -2.70
C TYR A 105 -19.97 14.17 -2.08
N ARG A 106 -19.96 13.42 -0.97
CA ARG A 106 -21.19 13.05 -0.23
C ARG A 106 -21.90 14.22 0.45
N LEU A 107 -21.22 15.33 0.71
CA LEU A 107 -21.86 16.55 1.24
C LEU A 107 -22.79 17.22 0.21
N ILE A 108 -22.63 16.89 -1.08
CA ILE A 108 -23.50 17.41 -2.15
C ILE A 108 -24.77 16.53 -2.19
N PRO A 109 -25.98 17.14 -2.18
CA PRO A 109 -27.24 16.41 -2.32
C PRO A 109 -27.25 15.55 -3.58
N GLU A 110 -27.85 14.36 -3.53
CA GLU A 110 -27.83 13.41 -4.66
C GLU A 110 -28.39 13.99 -5.96
N GLY A 111 -29.42 14.84 -5.86
CA GLY A 111 -30.01 15.54 -7.00
C GLY A 111 -29.18 16.70 -7.57
N GLU A 112 -28.09 17.09 -6.91
CA GLU A 112 -27.16 18.15 -7.32
C GLU A 112 -25.77 17.59 -7.69
N ARG A 113 -25.60 16.26 -7.65
CA ARG A 113 -24.36 15.57 -8.08
C ARG A 113 -24.33 15.44 -9.60
N ASP A 114 -24.22 16.58 -10.23
CA ASP A 114 -24.12 16.71 -11.68
C ASP A 114 -22.68 16.46 -12.15
N GLU A 115 -22.34 16.97 -13.33
CA GLU A 115 -21.10 16.67 -14.03
C GLU A 115 -19.85 17.21 -13.31
N GLU A 116 -19.91 18.43 -12.75
CA GLU A 116 -18.74 19.03 -12.09
C GLU A 116 -18.34 18.31 -10.78
N PRO A 117 -19.26 18.01 -9.84
CA PRO A 117 -18.93 17.18 -8.67
C PRO A 117 -18.37 15.81 -9.04
N ARG A 118 -18.95 15.15 -10.06
CA ARG A 118 -18.50 13.83 -10.53
C ARG A 118 -17.10 13.90 -11.11
N ARG A 119 -16.83 14.87 -11.99
CA ARG A 119 -15.52 15.09 -12.58
C ARG A 119 -14.45 15.32 -11.51
N ARG A 120 -14.75 16.14 -10.50
CA ARG A 120 -13.82 16.40 -9.39
C ARG A 120 -13.49 15.14 -8.58
N LEU A 121 -14.48 14.28 -8.31
CA LEU A 121 -14.23 13.00 -7.63
C LEU A 121 -13.36 12.08 -8.49
N GLN A 122 -13.63 12.02 -9.79
CA GLN A 122 -12.84 11.22 -10.73
C GLN A 122 -11.39 11.71 -10.83
N GLU A 123 -11.18 13.03 -10.96
CA GLU A 123 -9.85 13.64 -10.97
C GLU A 123 -9.04 13.27 -9.71
N GLU A 124 -9.66 13.30 -8.53
CA GLU A 124 -9.01 12.90 -7.27
C GLU A 124 -8.68 11.41 -7.22
N MET A 125 -9.53 10.54 -7.79
CA MET A 125 -9.23 9.10 -7.91
C MET A 125 -8.03 8.85 -8.83
N ASP A 126 -8.03 9.49 -10.00
CA ASP A 126 -6.96 9.39 -10.99
C ASP A 126 -5.63 9.94 -10.45
N ASP A 127 -5.68 11.02 -9.68
CA ASP A 127 -4.51 11.60 -9.02
C ASP A 127 -3.92 10.66 -7.96
N VAL A 128 -4.76 10.02 -7.16
CA VAL A 128 -4.31 9.01 -6.18
C VAL A 128 -3.62 7.84 -6.89
N ALA A 129 -4.24 7.29 -7.94
CA ALA A 129 -3.68 6.19 -8.73
C ALA A 129 -2.37 6.57 -9.43
N THR A 130 -2.32 7.77 -10.02
CA THR A 130 -1.13 8.27 -10.71
C THR A 130 0.03 8.52 -9.74
N THR A 131 -0.27 9.02 -8.54
CA THR A 131 0.73 9.20 -7.49
C THR A 131 1.33 7.87 -7.06
N GLU A 132 0.50 6.85 -6.82
CA GLU A 132 0.97 5.50 -6.49
C GLU A 132 1.89 4.91 -7.57
N LEU A 133 1.53 5.08 -8.85
CA LEU A 133 2.35 4.62 -9.96
C LEU A 133 3.72 5.34 -10.01
N ARG A 134 3.73 6.66 -9.75
CA ARG A 134 4.97 7.45 -9.69
C ARG A 134 5.86 7.01 -8.54
N ASP A 135 5.29 6.81 -7.35
CA ASP A 135 6.02 6.37 -6.16
C ASP A 135 6.62 4.98 -6.36
N TRP A 136 5.85 4.06 -6.96
CA TRP A 136 6.35 2.75 -7.35
C TRP A 136 7.51 2.84 -8.35
N ALA A 137 7.37 3.68 -9.38
CA ALA A 137 8.41 3.88 -10.39
C ALA A 137 9.67 4.57 -9.81
N ALA A 138 9.52 5.44 -8.82
CA ALA A 138 10.62 6.07 -8.10
C ALA A 138 11.36 5.04 -7.24
N GLY A 139 10.64 4.24 -6.45
CA GLY A 139 11.22 3.17 -5.63
C GLY A 139 12.01 2.15 -6.46
N ARG A 140 11.51 1.78 -7.64
CA ARG A 140 12.22 0.84 -8.53
C ARG A 140 13.48 1.42 -9.14
N ARG A 141 13.52 2.74 -9.41
CA ARG A 141 14.71 3.43 -9.91
C ARG A 141 15.79 3.60 -8.84
N GLY A 142 15.40 3.84 -7.59
CA GLY A 142 16.33 3.91 -6.46
C GLY A 142 17.01 2.58 -6.10
N LEU A 143 16.37 1.44 -6.41
CA LEU A 143 16.91 0.09 -6.20
C LEU A 143 17.88 -0.38 -7.30
N ARG A 144 18.09 0.40 -8.37
CA ARG A 144 19.02 0.03 -9.44
C ARG A 144 20.44 0.28 -8.93
N PRO A 145 21.31 -0.74 -8.78
CA PRO A 145 22.68 -0.52 -8.36
C PRO A 145 23.35 0.45 -9.32
N GLY A 146 23.95 1.51 -8.79
CA GLY A 146 24.75 2.45 -9.57
C GLY A 146 25.90 1.72 -10.29
N PRO A 147 26.47 2.29 -11.36
CA PRO A 147 27.59 1.67 -12.05
C PRO A 147 28.69 1.35 -11.04
N MET A 148 29.02 0.06 -10.90
CA MET A 148 30.12 -0.40 -10.05
C MET A 148 31.37 0.38 -10.47
N PRO A 149 32.12 0.99 -9.53
CA PRO A 149 33.37 1.66 -9.88
C PRO A 149 34.27 0.63 -10.55
N GLY A 150 34.55 0.84 -11.84
CA GLY A 150 35.37 -0.06 -12.63
C GLY A 150 36.70 -0.26 -11.92
N GLY A 151 37.00 -1.51 -11.58
CA GLY A 151 38.30 -1.92 -11.08
C GLY A 151 39.35 -1.53 -12.10
N GLY A 152 40.13 -0.50 -11.77
CA GLY A 152 41.35 -0.18 -12.50
C GLY A 152 42.28 -1.38 -12.38
N LEU A 153 42.51 -2.07 -13.49
CA LEU A 153 43.64 -2.99 -13.61
C LEU A 153 44.93 -2.16 -13.58
N PRO A 154 45.91 -2.48 -12.72
CA PRO A 154 47.22 -1.86 -12.80
C PRO A 154 47.90 -2.30 -14.11
N GLN A 155 48.31 -1.33 -14.92
CA GLN A 155 49.29 -1.48 -16.00
C GLN A 155 50.70 -1.50 -15.39
#